data_AF-B4X3B9-F1
#
_entry.id   AF-B4X3B9-F1
#
_cell.length_a   1.000
_cell.length_b   1.000
_cell.length_c   1.000
_cell.angle_alpha   90.00
_cell.angle_beta   90.00
_cell.angle_gamma   90.00
#
_symmetry.space_group_name_H-M   'P 1'
#
loop_
_entity.id
_entity.type
_entity.pdbx_description
1 polymer ?
#
loop_
_entity_poly.entity_id
_entity_poly.type
_entity_poly.pdbx_seq_one_letter_code
_entity_poly.pdbx_strand_id
1 'polypeptide(L)'
;MVEESQLRGEAWFVTSLNGEDVTDATVTLNFHQPGQVAGKAACNNYMATYVQNEDSFTITTGGVTMMACPAPLMEMERQFMDALKGVNHADINKQGQLILTGSDDIRIEASR
;
A
#
# COMPACT_ATOMS: atom_id res chain seq x y z
N MET A 1 1.64 -16.52 -3.23
CA MET A 1 2.85 -15.73 -2.94
C MET A 1 3.20 -14.91 -4.15
N VAL A 2 3.27 -13.60 -3.96
CA VAL A 2 3.58 -12.65 -5.02
C VAL A 2 5.08 -12.68 -5.32
N GLU A 3 5.45 -12.68 -6.60
CA GLU A 3 6.85 -12.49 -7.02
C GLU A 3 7.15 -10.99 -7.11
N GLU A 4 8.36 -10.57 -6.70
CA GLU A 4 8.78 -9.16 -6.85
C GLU A 4 8.63 -8.67 -8.30
N SER A 5 8.88 -9.56 -9.26
CA SER A 5 8.70 -9.29 -10.68
C SER A 5 7.27 -8.91 -11.08
N GLN A 6 6.26 -9.37 -10.34
CA GLN A 6 4.84 -9.08 -10.56
C GLN A 6 4.42 -7.75 -9.94
N LEU A 7 5.08 -7.33 -8.85
CA LEU A 7 4.81 -6.05 -8.20
C LEU A 7 5.34 -4.86 -9.02
N ARG A 8 6.43 -5.08 -9.75
CA ARG A 8 7.09 -4.07 -10.58
C ARG A 8 6.27 -3.71 -11.81
N GLY A 9 6.39 -2.48 -12.26
CA GLY A 9 5.77 -1.98 -13.49
C GLY A 9 4.89 -0.76 -13.23
N GLU A 10 3.61 -0.89 -13.56
CA GLU A 10 2.61 0.17 -13.33
C GLU A 10 2.29 0.32 -11.84
N ALA A 11 1.84 1.52 -11.46
CA ALA A 11 1.43 1.78 -10.10
C ALA A 11 0.13 1.03 -9.78
N TRP A 12 0.08 0.44 -8.60
CA TRP A 12 -1.13 -0.19 -8.07
C TRP A 12 -2.01 0.86 -7.43
N PHE A 13 -3.26 0.97 -7.84
CA PHE A 13 -4.26 1.86 -7.26
C PHE A 13 -5.03 1.13 -6.17
N VAL A 14 -4.96 1.63 -4.95
CA VAL A 14 -5.72 1.06 -3.84
C VAL A 14 -7.19 1.42 -4.03
N THR A 15 -8.02 0.40 -4.09
CA THR A 15 -9.48 0.52 -4.24
C THR A 15 -10.21 0.32 -2.92
N SER A 16 -9.62 -0.45 -1.99
CA SER A 16 -10.23 -0.75 -0.69
C SER A 16 -9.15 -0.82 0.40
N LEU A 17 -9.45 -0.23 1.56
CA LEU A 17 -8.62 -0.19 2.76
C LEU A 17 -9.45 -0.67 3.95
N ASN A 18 -9.07 -1.80 4.55
CA ASN A 18 -9.76 -2.45 5.67
C ASN A 18 -11.27 -2.66 5.44
N GLY A 19 -11.66 -2.89 4.18
CA GLY A 19 -13.06 -3.06 3.77
C GLY A 19 -13.82 -1.76 3.49
N GLU A 20 -13.15 -0.61 3.58
CA GLU A 20 -13.70 0.69 3.19
C GLU A 20 -13.20 1.07 1.78
N ASP A 21 -14.13 1.42 0.88
CA ASP A 21 -13.79 1.81 -0.48
C ASP A 21 -13.09 3.18 -0.52
N VAL A 22 -11.97 3.23 -1.24
CA VAL A 22 -11.19 4.45 -1.45
C VAL A 22 -11.69 5.15 -2.71
N THR A 23 -12.76 5.95 -2.58
CA THR A 23 -13.39 6.67 -3.71
C THR A 23 -12.98 8.14 -3.81
N ASP A 24 -12.81 8.80 -2.67
CA ASP A 24 -12.58 10.25 -2.58
C ASP A 24 -11.09 10.64 -2.52
N ALA A 25 -10.22 9.65 -2.66
CA ALA A 25 -8.78 9.81 -2.55
C ALA A 25 -8.05 8.95 -3.59
N THR A 26 -6.89 9.41 -4.03
CA THR A 26 -6.01 8.60 -4.88
C THR A 26 -4.88 8.05 -4.03
N VAL A 27 -4.93 6.74 -3.78
CA VAL A 27 -3.88 6.03 -3.07
C VAL A 27 -3.19 5.07 -4.05
N THR A 28 -1.87 5.15 -4.15
CA THR A 28 -1.08 4.35 -5.10
C THR A 28 0.14 3.74 -4.45
N LEU A 29 0.49 2.53 -4.87
CA LEU A 29 1.71 1.80 -4.51
C LEU A 29 2.54 1.57 -5.76
N ASN A 30 3.75 2.15 -5.81
CA ASN A 30 4.65 2.00 -6.94
C ASN A 30 5.96 1.34 -6.51
N PHE A 31 6.19 0.14 -7.02
CA PHE A 31 7.36 -0.69 -6.73
C PHE A 31 8.43 -0.46 -7.81
N HIS A 32 9.08 0.72 -7.77
CA HIS A 32 10.09 1.10 -8.76
C HIS A 32 11.39 0.28 -8.68
N GLN A 33 11.82 -0.06 -7.46
CA GLN A 33 13.07 -0.75 -7.19
C GLN A 33 12.86 -1.89 -6.19
N PRO A 34 13.71 -2.93 -6.23
CA PRO A 34 13.71 -4.00 -5.23
C PRO A 34 13.78 -3.41 -3.82
N GLY A 35 12.84 -3.81 -2.97
CA GLY A 35 12.74 -3.36 -1.58
C GLY A 35 12.33 -1.91 -1.36
N GLN A 36 11.93 -1.16 -2.39
CA GLN A 36 11.42 0.21 -2.26
C GLN A 36 10.03 0.35 -2.88
N VAL A 37 9.13 1.00 -2.13
CA VAL A 37 7.78 1.34 -2.58
C VAL A 37 7.50 2.81 -2.28
N ALA A 38 7.03 3.52 -3.27
CA ALA A 38 6.65 4.92 -3.13
C ALA A 38 5.30 5.16 -3.81
N GLY A 39 4.63 6.23 -3.43
CA GLY A 39 3.36 6.55 -4.08
C GLY A 39 2.63 7.69 -3.40
N LYS A 40 1.34 7.77 -3.69
CA LYS A 40 0.45 8.77 -3.11
C LYS A 40 -0.40 8.10 -2.04
N ALA A 41 -0.47 8.70 -0.85
CA ALA A 41 -1.35 8.28 0.23
C ALA A 41 -2.44 9.34 0.37
N ALA A 42 -3.45 9.27 -0.50
CA ALA A 42 -4.55 10.23 -0.61
C ALA A 42 -4.12 11.62 -1.09
N CYS A 43 -3.49 12.40 -0.21
CA CYS A 43 -3.06 13.75 -0.50
C CYS A 43 -1.54 13.87 -0.56
N ASN A 44 -0.83 13.28 0.41
CA ASN A 44 0.62 13.36 0.48
C ASN A 44 1.29 12.26 -0.34
N ASN A 45 2.54 12.50 -0.68
CA ASN A 45 3.40 11.46 -1.23
C ASN A 45 4.10 10.77 -0.07
N TYR A 46 4.19 9.44 -0.14
CA TYR A 46 4.88 8.65 0.85
C TYR A 46 6.00 7.83 0.19
N MET A 47 6.98 7.50 1.02
CA MET A 47 8.08 6.63 0.66
C MET A 47 8.23 5.58 1.76
N ALA A 48 8.36 4.33 1.34
CA ALA A 48 8.45 3.18 2.21
C ALA A 48 9.41 2.16 1.58
N THR A 49 9.88 1.24 2.40
CA THR A 49 10.65 0.09 1.97
C THR A 49 9.86 -1.17 2.27
N TYR A 50 10.10 -2.23 1.51
CA TYR A 50 9.53 -3.54 1.80
C TYR A 50 10.65 -4.59 1.82
N VAL A 51 10.44 -5.62 2.61
CA VAL A 51 11.34 -6.77 2.69
C VAL A 51 10.50 -8.00 2.42
N GLN A 52 10.82 -8.68 1.33
CA GLN A 52 10.21 -9.94 0.96
C GLN A 52 11.19 -11.08 1.28
N ASN A 53 10.77 -11.99 2.15
CA ASN A 53 11.44 -13.26 2.40
C ASN A 53 10.61 -14.40 1.79
N GLU A 54 11.13 -15.64 1.87
CA GLU A 54 10.45 -16.83 1.33
C GLU A 54 9.02 -17.02 1.86
N ASP A 55 8.73 -16.58 3.09
CA ASP A 55 7.40 -16.75 3.73
C ASP A 55 6.76 -15.45 4.26
N SER A 56 7.44 -14.30 4.18
CA SER A 56 6.96 -13.06 4.81
C SER A 56 7.16 -11.83 3.93
N PHE A 57 6.18 -10.92 3.94
CA PHE A 57 6.26 -9.64 3.26
C PHE A 57 6.04 -8.50 4.26
N THR A 58 7.09 -7.84 4.69
CA THR A 58 7.00 -6.75 5.67
C THR A 58 7.24 -5.41 4.98
N ILE A 59 6.40 -4.41 5.27
CA ILE A 59 6.57 -3.04 4.78
C ILE A 59 6.99 -2.14 5.94
N THR A 60 8.03 -1.34 5.72
CA THR A 60 8.48 -0.29 6.63
C THR A 60 8.17 1.06 6.01
N THR A 61 7.23 1.79 6.58
CA THR A 61 6.95 3.16 6.15
C THR A 61 8.12 4.08 6.52
N GLY A 62 8.61 4.86 5.58
CA GLY A 62 9.62 5.88 5.81
C GLY A 62 8.98 7.24 6.05
N GLY A 63 9.19 8.16 5.11
CA GLY A 63 8.71 9.54 5.18
C GLY A 63 7.39 9.75 4.41
N VAL A 64 6.61 10.72 4.88
CA VAL A 64 5.45 11.26 4.15
C VAL A 64 5.63 12.77 4.03
N THR A 65 5.26 13.35 2.88
CA THR A 65 5.24 14.80 2.75
C THR A 65 4.15 15.39 3.66
N MET A 66 4.31 16.61 4.15
CA MET A 66 3.25 17.30 4.92
C MET A 66 2.63 18.42 4.07
N MET A 67 1.62 18.08 3.27
CA MET A 67 0.73 19.03 2.60
C MET A 67 -0.49 19.28 3.48
N ALA A 68 -0.97 20.53 3.48
CA ALA A 68 -2.19 20.91 4.18
C ALA A 68 -3.41 20.43 3.39
N CYS A 69 -3.91 19.25 3.74
CA CYS A 69 -5.06 18.62 3.09
C CYS A 69 -6.27 18.60 4.04
N PRO A 70 -7.50 18.47 3.52
CA PRO A 70 -8.69 18.31 4.34
C PRO A 70 -8.53 17.18 5.37
N ALA A 71 -9.11 17.37 6.55
CA ALA A 71 -9.12 16.38 7.62
C ALA A 71 -9.43 14.92 7.19
N PRO A 72 -10.45 14.65 6.34
CA PRO A 72 -10.75 13.27 5.94
C PRO A 72 -9.61 12.60 5.15
N LEU A 73 -8.88 13.35 4.31
CA LEU A 73 -7.75 12.78 3.57
C LEU A 73 -6.56 12.48 4.49
N MET A 74 -6.34 13.31 5.51
CA MET A 74 -5.29 13.06 6.50
C MET A 74 -5.60 11.84 7.37
N GLU A 75 -6.87 11.61 7.70
CA GLU A 75 -7.27 10.42 8.46
C GLU A 75 -7.06 9.15 7.63
N MET A 76 -7.52 9.14 6.38
CA MET A 76 -7.31 8.02 5.46
C MET A 76 -5.82 7.76 5.20
N GLU A 77 -5.01 8.81 5.03
CA GLU A 77 -3.55 8.67 4.92
C GLU A 77 -2.94 8.01 6.16
N ARG A 78 -3.37 8.42 7.36
CA ARG A 78 -2.92 7.80 8.62
C ARG A 78 -3.30 6.33 8.67
N GLN A 79 -4.55 6.00 8.37
CA GLN A 79 -5.04 4.62 8.36
C GLN A 79 -4.27 3.77 7.35
N PHE A 80 -4.03 4.29 6.15
CA PHE A 80 -3.25 3.59 5.12
C PHE A 80 -1.80 3.36 5.56
N MET A 81 -1.15 4.38 6.12
CA MET A 81 0.23 4.27 6.61
C MET A 81 0.35 3.30 7.80
N ASP A 82 -0.66 3.27 8.67
CA ASP A 82 -0.70 2.32 9.79
C ASP A 82 -0.93 0.88 9.29
N ALA A 83 -1.88 0.71 8.36
CA ALA A 83 -2.12 -0.55 7.66
C ALA A 83 -0.84 -1.08 7.02
N LEU A 84 -0.11 -0.25 6.27
CA LEU A 84 1.16 -0.64 5.65
C LEU A 84 2.17 -1.20 6.66
N LYS A 85 2.31 -0.59 7.85
CA LYS A 85 3.25 -1.07 8.87
C LYS A 85 2.88 -2.44 9.43
N GLY A 86 1.59 -2.77 9.45
CA GLY A 86 1.10 -4.07 9.92
C GLY A 86 1.07 -5.16 8.85
N VAL A 87 1.28 -4.82 7.57
CA VAL A 87 1.36 -5.80 6.48
C VAL A 87 2.50 -6.78 6.75
N ASN A 88 2.15 -8.07 6.72
CA ASN A 88 3.08 -9.18 6.86
C ASN A 88 2.96 -10.20 5.71
N HIS A 89 1.94 -10.05 4.86
CA HIS A 89 1.66 -10.96 3.75
C HIS A 89 1.17 -10.17 2.52
N ALA A 90 1.56 -10.65 1.34
CA ALA A 90 1.18 -10.07 0.07
C ALA A 90 0.84 -11.18 -0.93
N ASP A 91 -0.29 -11.04 -1.61
CA ASP A 91 -0.76 -11.99 -2.61
C ASP A 91 -1.39 -11.27 -3.80
N ILE A 92 -1.38 -11.89 -4.97
CA ILE A 92 -2.07 -11.38 -6.16
C ILE A 92 -3.14 -12.40 -6.54
N ASN A 93 -4.39 -11.97 -6.55
CA ASN A 93 -5.50 -12.85 -6.86
C ASN A 93 -5.55 -13.22 -8.36
N LYS A 94 -6.44 -14.14 -8.74
CA LYS A 94 -6.61 -14.60 -10.13
C LYS A 94 -7.04 -13.49 -11.12
N GLN A 95 -7.58 -12.39 -10.62
CA GLN A 95 -7.96 -11.22 -11.41
C GLN A 95 -6.80 -10.23 -11.59
N GLY A 96 -5.65 -10.49 -10.97
CA GLY A 96 -4.49 -9.62 -11.03
C GLY A 96 -4.56 -8.44 -10.06
N GLN A 97 -5.38 -8.51 -9.02
CA GLN A 97 -5.42 -7.51 -7.94
C GLN A 97 -4.43 -7.90 -6.84
N LEU A 98 -3.68 -6.91 -6.37
CA LEU A 98 -2.77 -7.03 -5.24
C LEU A 98 -3.57 -6.94 -3.94
N ILE A 99 -3.38 -7.91 -3.07
CA ILE A 99 -4.00 -8.00 -1.76
C ILE A 99 -2.87 -8.05 -0.73
N LEU A 100 -2.76 -7.00 0.08
CA LEU A 100 -1.85 -6.94 1.21
C LEU A 100 -2.64 -7.22 2.48
N THR A 101 -2.15 -8.14 3.31
CA THR A 101 -2.77 -8.45 4.60
C THR A 101 -1.75 -8.37 5.72
N GLY A 102 -2.22 -8.03 6.91
CA GLY A 102 -1.39 -7.84 8.09
C GLY A 102 -1.95 -8.50 9.34
N SER A 103 -1.24 -8.28 10.45
CA SER A 103 -1.79 -8.51 11.79
C SER A 103 -2.92 -7.48 12.04
N ASP A 104 -3.94 -7.80 12.83
CA ASP A 104 -5.05 -6.87 13.18
C ASP A 104 -6.10 -6.59 12.09
N ASP A 105 -6.52 -7.61 11.33
CA ASP A 105 -7.55 -7.50 10.26
C ASP A 105 -7.20 -6.50 9.14
N ILE A 106 -5.92 -6.12 9.05
CA ILE A 106 -5.42 -5.23 8.00
C ILE A 106 -5.59 -5.92 6.64
N ARG A 107 -6.28 -5.23 5.73
CA ARG A 107 -6.48 -5.66 4.35
C ARG A 107 -6.43 -4.47 3.41
N ILE A 108 -5.51 -4.47 2.47
CA ILE A 108 -5.38 -3.45 1.43
C ILE A 108 -5.57 -4.14 0.09
N GLU A 109 -6.51 -3.66 -0.71
CA GLU A 109 -6.80 -4.18 -2.04
C GLU A 109 -6.45 -3.12 -3.07
N ALA A 110 -5.61 -3.51 -4.03
CA ALA A 110 -5.15 -2.63 -5.09
C ALA A 110 -5.23 -3.31 -6.46
N SER A 111 -5.53 -2.51 -7.47
CA SER A 111 -5.59 -2.93 -8.87
C SER A 111 -4.72 -2.03 -9.73
N ARG A 112 -4.20 -2.59 -10.83
CA ARG A 112 -3.58 -1.82 -11.90
C ARG A 112 -4.59 -1.56 -13.02
#